data_AF-A0A699S1Z1-F1
#
_entry.id   AF-A0A699S1Z1-F1
#
_cell.length_a   1.000
_cell.length_b   1.000
_cell.length_c   1.000
_cell.angle_alpha   90.00
_cell.angle_beta   90.00
_cell.angle_gamma   90.00
#
_symmetry.space_group_name_H-M   'P 1'
#
loop_
_entity.id
_entity.type
_entity.pdbx_description
1 polymer ?
#
loop_
_entity_poly.entity_id
_entity_poly.type
_entity_poly.pdbx_seq_one_letter_code
_entity_poly.pdbx_strand_id
1 'polypeptide(L)'
;PNRLCLNIEVEDDEVGDLGEPANYKAAMLDPDKVIWQGAMDDKMNSMKVMKVWIVVDLPPNAKVVRSKWLYKKKTDMDGKVHTYKARLVAKGSTQTYGIDYEETFSPVADIRAIRILIAIAACYDYEIWQMDVKTAFLN
;
A
#
# COMPACT_ATOMS: atom_id res chain seq x y z
N PRO A 1 4.81 15.72 -19.13
CA PRO A 1 4.22 14.70 -18.22
C PRO A 1 4.43 15.12 -16.76
N ASN A 2 3.39 15.70 -16.16
CA ASN A 2 3.41 16.20 -14.78
C ASN A 2 3.61 15.02 -13.83
N ARG A 3 4.81 14.90 -13.26
CA ARG A 3 5.15 13.87 -12.29
C ARG A 3 4.68 14.34 -10.92
N LEU A 4 3.82 13.55 -10.27
CA LEU A 4 3.48 13.75 -8.86
C LEU A 4 4.76 13.74 -8.02
N CYS A 5 4.99 14.84 -7.33
CA CYS A 5 6.06 14.97 -6.36
C CYS A 5 5.47 14.59 -5.00
N LEU A 6 5.70 13.34 -4.58
CA LEU A 6 5.39 12.91 -3.21
C LEU A 6 6.53 13.37 -2.30
N ASN A 7 6.34 14.51 -1.64
CA ASN A 7 7.17 14.84 -0.49
C ASN A 7 6.65 14.08 0.72
N ILE A 8 7.57 13.40 1.41
CA ILE A 8 7.28 12.61 2.60
C ILE A 8 7.11 13.57 3.78
N GLU A 9 5.98 14.25 3.85
CA GLU A 9 5.47 14.81 5.10
C GLU A 9 4.67 13.70 5.78
N VAL A 10 5.29 13.06 6.78
CA VAL A 10 4.62 12.04 7.61
C VAL A 10 3.80 12.76 8.66
N GLU A 11 2.47 12.69 8.56
CA GLU A 11 1.58 13.13 9.64
C GLU A 11 1.18 11.97 10.57
N ASP A 12 1.12 12.27 11.86
CA ASP A 12 0.82 11.33 12.94
C ASP A 12 -0.70 11.32 13.27
N ASP A 13 -1.53 10.69 12.44
CA ASP A 13 -2.98 10.56 12.73
C ASP A 13 -3.26 9.37 13.71
N GLU A 14 -4.02 9.61 14.79
CA GLU A 14 -4.29 8.67 15.91
C GLU A 14 -5.44 7.66 15.65
N VAL A 15 -5.35 6.84 14.61
CA VAL A 15 -6.23 5.66 14.50
C VAL A 15 -5.37 4.43 14.32
N GLY A 16 -5.02 3.80 15.45
CA GLY A 16 -4.39 2.49 15.52
C GLY A 16 -5.39 1.47 16.03
N ASP A 17 -5.36 0.25 15.48
CA ASP A 17 -6.08 -0.89 16.03
C ASP A 17 -5.46 -1.31 17.37
N LEU A 18 -6.20 -2.01 18.23
CA LEU A 18 -5.77 -2.33 19.60
C LEU A 18 -4.49 -3.19 19.59
N GLY A 19 -3.31 -2.56 19.73
CA GLY A 19 -2.00 -3.22 19.70
C GLY A 19 -1.14 -2.96 18.45
N GLU A 20 -1.58 -2.08 17.54
CA GLU A 20 -0.82 -1.65 16.36
C GLU A 20 -0.46 -0.15 16.45
N PRO A 21 0.76 0.25 16.06
CA PRO A 21 1.14 1.66 16.07
C PRO A 21 0.30 2.48 15.10
N ALA A 22 -0.21 3.62 15.54
CA ALA A 22 -1.01 4.52 14.69
C ALA A 22 -0.15 5.32 13.70
N ASN A 23 1.13 5.54 14.02
CA ASN A 23 2.04 6.40 13.28
C ASN A 23 3.52 6.01 13.50
N TYR A 24 4.44 6.69 12.80
CA TYR A 24 5.87 6.39 12.88
C TYR A 24 6.43 6.56 14.30
N LYS A 25 6.07 7.65 14.99
CA LYS A 25 6.56 7.91 16.35
C LYS A 25 6.13 6.80 17.31
N ALA A 26 4.86 6.38 17.24
CA ALA A 26 4.34 5.27 18.02
C ALA A 26 5.08 3.96 17.70
N ALA A 27 5.39 3.69 16.42
CA ALA A 27 6.12 2.49 16.02
C ALA A 27 7.57 2.48 16.55
N MET A 28 8.20 3.65 16.68
CA MET A 28 9.56 3.78 17.23
C MET A 28 9.61 3.72 18.76
N LEU A 29 8.48 3.94 19.44
CA LEU A 29 8.33 3.79 20.89
C LEU A 29 7.87 2.37 21.28
N ASP A 30 7.42 1.56 20.32
CA ASP A 30 6.97 0.19 20.53
C ASP A 30 8.15 -0.75 20.91
N PRO A 31 7.95 -1.73 21.80
CA PRO A 31 8.95 -2.77 22.08
C PRO A 31 9.45 -3.49 20.81
N ASP A 32 8.58 -3.67 19.81
CA ASP A 32 8.85 -4.32 18.54
C ASP A 32 9.45 -3.37 17.48
N LYS A 33 9.93 -2.17 17.86
CA LYS A 33 10.42 -1.12 16.93
C LYS A 33 11.42 -1.61 15.88
N VAL A 34 12.29 -2.56 16.24
CA VAL A 34 13.31 -3.11 15.31
C VAL A 34 12.63 -3.89 14.19
N ILE A 35 11.57 -4.63 14.51
CA ILE A 35 10.79 -5.40 13.54
C ILE A 35 9.98 -4.44 12.65
N TRP A 36 9.40 -3.39 13.24
CA TRP A 36 8.70 -2.35 12.49
C TRP A 36 9.63 -1.60 11.52
N GLN A 37 10.84 -1.25 11.96
CA GLN A 37 11.84 -0.60 11.11
C GLN A 37 12.24 -1.52 9.94
N GLY A 38 12.49 -2.81 10.20
CA GLY A 38 12.78 -3.77 9.13
C GLY A 38 11.65 -3.85 8.09
N ALA A 39 10.40 -3.87 8.53
CA ALA A 39 9.25 -3.86 7.62
C ALA A 39 9.13 -2.56 6.80
N MET A 40 9.53 -1.41 7.37
CA MET A 40 9.59 -0.13 6.65
C MET A 40 10.70 -0.13 5.61
N ASP A 41 11.87 -0.65 5.96
CA ASP A 41 13.03 -0.73 5.07
C ASP A 41 12.75 -1.66 3.89
N ASP A 42 12.13 -2.82 4.13
CA ASP A 42 11.67 -3.74 3.08
C ASP A 42 10.69 -3.05 2.13
N LYS A 43 9.75 -2.26 2.67
CA LYS A 43 8.80 -1.51 1.86
C LYS A 43 9.50 -0.46 1.01
N MET A 44 10.42 0.31 1.59
CA MET A 44 11.17 1.34 0.87
C MET A 44 12.09 0.73 -0.21
N ASN A 45 12.73 -0.39 0.10
CA ASN A 45 13.56 -1.13 -0.84
C ASN A 45 12.73 -1.70 -2.00
N SER A 46 11.53 -2.22 -1.74
CA SER A 46 10.64 -2.69 -2.81
C SER A 46 10.29 -1.56 -3.80
N MET A 47 10.01 -0.35 -3.31
CA MET A 47 9.74 0.82 -4.17
C MET A 47 10.96 1.22 -4.99
N LYS A 48 12.16 1.19 -4.39
CA LYS A 48 13.43 1.49 -5.09
C LYS A 48 13.72 0.48 -6.20
N VAL A 49 13.58 -0.82 -5.90
CA VAL A 49 13.86 -1.91 -6.85
C VAL A 49 12.89 -1.86 -8.04
N MET A 50 11.61 -1.57 -7.77
CA MET A 50 10.58 -1.44 -8.80
C MET A 50 10.66 -0.13 -9.58
N LYS A 51 11.54 0.81 -9.17
CA LYS A 51 11.72 2.12 -9.80
C LYS A 51 10.42 2.91 -9.99
N VAL A 52 9.44 2.67 -9.12
CA VAL A 52 8.13 3.32 -9.22
C VAL A 52 8.24 4.81 -8.97
N TRP A 53 9.10 5.22 -8.04
CA TRP A 53 9.23 6.62 -7.63
C TRP A 53 10.66 7.13 -7.82
N ILE A 54 10.76 8.43 -8.11
CA ILE A 54 12.02 9.18 -8.07
C ILE A 54 11.91 10.22 -6.97
N VAL A 55 12.97 10.38 -6.19
CA VAL A 55 13.07 11.48 -5.23
C VAL A 55 13.35 12.74 -6.05
N VAL A 56 12.51 13.76 -5.87
CA VAL A 56 12.60 15.06 -6.54
C VAL A 56 12.49 16.17 -5.51
N ASP A 57 13.17 17.27 -5.74
CA ASP A 57 13.00 18.47 -4.92
C ASP A 57 11.62 19.08 -5.16
N LEU A 58 11.04 19.68 -4.12
CA LEU A 58 9.72 20.32 -4.22
C LEU A 58 9.76 21.46 -5.24
N PRO A 59 8.95 21.41 -6.32
CA PRO A 59 8.87 22.54 -7.23
C PRO A 59 8.28 23.76 -6.51
N PRO A 60 8.69 24.99 -6.88
CA PRO A 60 8.07 26.21 -6.36
C PRO A 60 6.56 26.19 -6.64
N ASN A 61 5.74 26.47 -5.61
CA ASN A 61 4.27 26.47 -5.65
C ASN A 61 3.58 25.10 -5.86
N ALA A 62 4.30 23.98 -5.75
CA ALA A 62 3.67 22.66 -5.80
C ALA A 62 2.98 22.31 -4.47
N LYS A 63 1.77 21.76 -4.55
CA LYS A 63 1.05 21.25 -3.37
C LYS A 63 1.53 19.83 -3.07
N VAL A 64 1.96 19.60 -1.83
CA VAL A 64 2.42 18.29 -1.38
C VAL A 64 1.23 17.39 -1.07
N VAL A 65 1.25 16.17 -1.62
CA VAL A 65 0.37 15.09 -1.18
C VAL A 65 1.00 14.45 0.05
N ARG A 66 0.32 14.53 1.19
CA ARG A 66 0.82 13.96 2.44
C ARG A 66 0.88 12.44 2.38
N SER A 67 1.73 11.84 3.20
CA SER A 67 1.84 10.38 3.28
C SER A 67 1.77 9.89 4.72
N LYS A 68 1.33 8.66 4.91
CA LYS A 68 1.19 8.02 6.21
C LYS A 68 1.72 6.59 6.16
N TRP A 69 2.36 6.17 7.25
CA TRP A 69 2.67 4.76 7.48
C TRP A 69 1.47 4.04 8.09
N LEU A 70 1.09 2.93 7.47
CA LEU A 70 0.13 1.97 8.00
C LEU A 70 0.88 0.74 8.48
N TYR A 71 0.65 0.37 9.73
CA TYR A 71 1.24 -0.80 10.36
C TYR A 71 0.16 -1.86 10.52
N LYS A 72 0.54 -3.13 10.35
CA LYS A 72 -0.34 -4.27 10.58
C LYS A 72 0.42 -5.49 11.05
N LYS A 73 -0.01 -6.08 12.17
CA LYS A 73 0.43 -7.39 12.65
C LYS A 73 -0.49 -8.44 12.01
N LYS A 74 0.09 -9.35 11.22
CA LYS A 74 -0.62 -10.51 10.71
C LYS A 74 -0.50 -11.65 11.72
N THR A 75 -1.63 -12.00 12.31
CA THR A 75 -1.79 -13.18 13.16
C THR A 75 -2.12 -14.41 12.33
N ASP A 76 -1.62 -15.55 12.79
CA ASP A 76 -2.00 -16.87 12.28
C ASP A 76 -3.34 -17.32 12.88
N MET A 77 -3.86 -18.47 12.44
CA MET A 77 -5.09 -19.08 12.96
C MET A 77 -5.05 -19.31 14.47
N ASP A 78 -3.85 -19.54 15.02
CA ASP A 78 -3.61 -19.71 16.46
C ASP A 78 -3.49 -18.38 17.22
N GLY A 79 -3.73 -17.23 16.56
CA GLY A 79 -3.64 -15.90 17.16
C GLY A 79 -2.22 -15.37 17.37
N LYS A 80 -1.18 -16.15 17.02
CA LYS A 80 0.22 -15.73 17.12
C LYS A 80 0.59 -14.81 15.97
N VAL A 81 1.27 -13.70 16.28
CA VAL A 81 1.79 -12.79 15.24
C VAL A 81 2.92 -13.47 14.47
N HIS A 82 2.71 -13.69 13.18
CA HIS A 82 3.69 -14.30 12.28
C HIS A 82 4.41 -13.26 11.40
N THR A 83 3.76 -12.15 11.06
CA THR A 83 4.35 -11.18 10.13
C THR A 83 3.95 -9.75 10.43
N TYR A 84 4.94 -8.86 10.47
CA TYR A 84 4.75 -7.43 10.58
C TYR A 84 4.74 -6.83 9.17
N LYS A 85 3.74 -6.01 8.85
CA LYS A 85 3.66 -5.31 7.57
C LYS A 85 3.59 -3.82 7.78
N ALA A 86 4.49 -3.09 7.15
CA ALA A 86 4.44 -1.64 7.02
C ALA A 86 4.08 -1.26 5.58
N ARG A 87 3.22 -0.25 5.41
CA ARG A 87 2.83 0.29 4.11
C ARG A 87 2.89 1.81 4.16
N LEU A 88 3.69 2.40 3.27
CA LEU A 88 3.62 3.84 3.02
C LEU A 88 2.49 4.11 2.02
N VAL A 89 1.55 4.97 2.40
CA VAL A 89 0.36 5.30 1.61
C VAL A 89 0.20 6.81 1.54
N ALA A 90 -0.17 7.32 0.36
CA ALA A 90 -0.52 8.72 0.19
C ALA A 90 -1.91 9.00 0.81
N LYS A 91 -2.07 10.14 1.48
CA LYS A 91 -3.34 10.62 2.02
C LYS A 91 -4.19 11.13 0.86
N GLY A 92 -4.90 10.21 0.20
CA GLY A 92 -5.68 10.50 -1.01
C GLY A 92 -6.70 11.64 -0.85
N SER A 93 -7.17 11.93 0.36
CA SER A 93 -8.08 13.05 0.63
C SER A 93 -7.49 14.43 0.35
N THR A 94 -6.16 14.55 0.26
CA THR A 94 -5.51 15.83 -0.11
C THR A 94 -5.28 15.97 -1.62
N GLN A 95 -5.56 14.92 -2.40
CA GLN A 95 -5.36 14.90 -3.86
C GLN A 95 -6.51 15.63 -4.58
N THR A 96 -6.15 16.35 -5.64
CA THR A 96 -7.07 17.13 -6.47
C THR A 96 -7.21 16.49 -7.85
N TYR A 97 -8.43 16.14 -8.26
CA TYR A 97 -8.70 15.61 -9.59
C TYR A 97 -8.22 16.57 -10.68
N GLY A 98 -7.57 16.05 -11.73
CA GLY A 98 -7.00 16.82 -12.83
C GLY A 98 -5.67 17.53 -12.52
N ILE A 99 -5.18 17.42 -11.27
CA ILE A 99 -3.83 17.89 -10.87
C ILE A 99 -3.00 16.70 -10.40
N ASP A 100 -3.54 15.94 -9.43
CA ASP A 100 -2.85 14.85 -8.75
C ASP A 100 -3.25 13.46 -9.28
N TYR A 101 -4.37 13.34 -9.99
CA TYR A 101 -4.77 12.11 -10.67
C TYR A 101 -5.78 12.41 -11.77
N GLU A 102 -5.75 11.58 -12.82
CA GLU A 102 -6.64 11.69 -13.99
C GLU A 102 -7.73 10.61 -13.99
N GLU A 103 -7.49 9.47 -13.32
CA GLU A 103 -8.44 8.37 -13.19
C GLU A 103 -8.56 7.92 -11.73
N THR A 104 -9.78 7.61 -11.27
CA THR A 104 -10.07 7.24 -9.87
C THR A 104 -10.12 5.73 -9.64
N PHE A 105 -10.14 4.93 -10.70
CA PHE A 105 -10.45 3.50 -10.61
C PHE A 105 -9.21 2.64 -10.75
N SER A 106 -8.97 1.79 -9.75
CA SER A 106 -8.13 0.61 -9.94
C SER A 106 -8.93 -0.41 -10.78
N PRO A 107 -8.29 -1.14 -11.72
CA PRO A 107 -8.97 -2.18 -12.49
C PRO A 107 -9.35 -3.33 -11.55
N VAL A 108 -10.55 -3.26 -10.97
CA VAL A 108 -11.14 -4.35 -10.20
C VAL A 108 -11.89 -5.24 -11.17
N ALA A 109 -11.53 -6.52 -11.22
CA ALA A 109 -12.24 -7.51 -12.02
C ALA A 109 -13.72 -7.58 -11.60
N ASP A 110 -14.63 -7.48 -12.57
CA ASP A 110 -16.06 -7.60 -12.32
C ASP A 110 -16.39 -9.02 -11.84
N ILE A 111 -17.07 -9.13 -10.70
CA ILE A 111 -17.53 -10.40 -10.15
C ILE A 111 -18.41 -11.19 -11.13
N ARG A 112 -19.15 -10.51 -12.02
CA ARG A 112 -19.92 -11.17 -13.09
C ARG A 112 -19.01 -11.87 -14.09
N ALA A 113 -17.94 -11.22 -14.51
CA ALA A 113 -16.96 -11.80 -15.43
C ALA A 113 -16.26 -13.01 -14.80
N ILE A 114 -15.88 -12.90 -13.51
CA ILE A 114 -15.30 -14.02 -12.75
C ILE A 114 -16.27 -15.21 -12.70
N ARG A 115 -17.56 -14.97 -12.41
CA ARG A 115 -18.57 -16.05 -12.38
C ARG A 115 -18.76 -16.72 -13.73
N ILE A 116 -18.77 -15.95 -14.82
CA ILE A 116 -18.86 -16.50 -16.18
C ILE A 116 -17.63 -17.37 -16.49
N LEU A 117 -16.44 -16.89 -16.16
CA LEU A 117 -15.19 -17.66 -16.34
C LEU A 117 -15.24 -19.00 -15.60
N ILE A 118 -15.67 -19.00 -14.33
CA ILE A 118 -15.82 -20.21 -13.52
C ILE A 118 -16.88 -21.14 -14.12
N ALA A 119 -18.02 -20.61 -14.58
CA ALA A 119 -19.07 -21.41 -15.20
C ALA A 119 -18.60 -22.10 -16.49
N ILE A 120 -17.83 -21.39 -17.34
CA ILE A 120 -17.23 -21.95 -18.55
C ILE A 120 -16.24 -23.06 -18.16
N ALA A 121 -15.35 -22.79 -17.21
CA ALA A 121 -14.37 -23.79 -16.76
C ALA A 121 -15.05 -25.06 -16.24
N ALA A 122 -16.12 -24.92 -15.45
CA ALA A 122 -16.89 -26.06 -14.95
C ALA A 122 -17.61 -26.84 -16.08
N CYS A 123 -18.15 -26.15 -17.10
CA CYS A 123 -18.81 -26.79 -18.24
C CYS A 123 -17.85 -27.63 -19.10
N TYR A 124 -16.60 -27.18 -19.24
CA TYR A 124 -15.59 -27.84 -20.08
C TYR A 124 -14.57 -28.65 -19.29
N ASP A 125 -14.77 -28.81 -17.99
CA ASP A 125 -13.85 -29.51 -17.06
C ASP A 125 -12.41 -28.96 -17.12
N TYR A 126 -12.29 -27.62 -17.17
CA TYR A 126 -11.00 -26.93 -17.18
C TYR A 126 -10.49 -26.66 -15.78
N GLU A 127 -9.18 -26.78 -15.62
CA GLU A 127 -8.48 -26.43 -14.40
C GLU A 127 -8.17 -24.93 -14.37
N ILE A 128 -8.51 -24.26 -13.26
CA ILE A 128 -8.22 -22.84 -13.05
C ILE A 128 -6.99 -22.72 -12.13
N TRP A 129 -5.97 -22.05 -12.62
CA TRP A 129 -4.78 -21.69 -11.85
C TRP A 129 -4.85 -20.22 -11.44
N GLN A 130 -4.74 -19.94 -10.14
CA GLN A 130 -4.68 -18.58 -9.61
C GLN A 130 -3.25 -18.22 -9.22
N MET A 131 -2.76 -17.08 -9.70
CA MET A 131 -1.48 -16.51 -9.30
C MET A 131 -1.72 -15.15 -8.61
N ASP A 132 -1.34 -15.04 -7.34
CA ASP A 132 -1.29 -13.75 -6.63
C ASP A 132 0.10 -13.14 -6.80
N VAL A 133 0.19 -12.06 -7.58
CA VAL A 133 1.44 -11.33 -7.77
C VAL A 133 1.65 -10.40 -6.59
N LYS A 134 2.66 -10.72 -5.77
CA LYS A 134 3.13 -9.79 -4.73
C LYS A 134 3.45 -8.45 -5.40
N THR A 135 2.99 -7.36 -4.80
CA THR A 135 3.25 -5.97 -5.25
C THR A 135 2.65 -5.57 -6.61
N ALA A 136 1.48 -6.13 -6.99
CA ALA A 136 0.76 -5.79 -8.23
C ALA A 136 0.44 -4.30 -8.46
N PHE A 137 0.36 -3.49 -7.40
CA PHE A 137 0.08 -2.03 -7.49
C PHE A 137 1.34 -1.14 -7.62
N LEU A 138 2.53 -1.74 -7.71
CA LEU A 138 3.80 -1.02 -7.77
C LEU A 138 4.48 -1.18 -9.14
N ASN A 139 3.70 -1.35 -10.22
CA ASN A 139 4.21 -1.35 -11.60
C ASN A 139 3.51 -0.24 -12.39
#